data_AF-A0A1G8QNP0-F1
#
_entry.id   AF-A0A1G8QNP0-F1
#
_cell.length_a   1.000
_cell.length_b   1.000
_cell.length_c   1.000
_cell.angle_alpha   90.00
_cell.angle_beta   90.00
_cell.angle_gamma   90.00
#
_symmetry.space_group_name_H-M   'P 1'
#
loop_
_entity.id
_entity.type
_entity.pdbx_description
1 polymer ?
#
loop_
_entity_poly.entity_id
_entity_poly.type
_entity_poly.pdbx_seq_one_letter_code
_entity_poly.pdbx_strand_id
1 'polypeptide(L)'
;MSEPPLDITHLTTVLPDGDADLTFLLTEMAWDDRMRARRTASFGVPYNYSGQRYDSVDMPPRIAAIADRAARCAGHPFNNPRISLTFRLFAT
;
A
#
# COMPACT_ATOMS: atom_id res chain seq x y z
N MET A 1 31.66 8.05 -13.67
CA MET A 1 30.34 8.70 -13.51
C MET A 1 30.03 8.70 -12.02
N SER A 2 29.73 9.85 -11.42
CA SER A 2 29.28 9.90 -10.03
C SER A 2 27.88 9.30 -9.94
N GLU A 3 27.60 8.60 -8.85
CA GLU A 3 26.25 8.10 -8.57
C GLU A 3 25.27 9.29 -8.48
N PRO A 4 24.09 9.20 -9.11
CA PRO A 4 23.09 10.25 -8.97
C PRO A 4 22.65 10.35 -7.51
N PRO A 5 22.38 11.56 -7.00
CA PRO A 5 21.85 11.71 -5.65
C PRO A 5 20.50 11.00 -5.54
N LEU A 6 20.23 10.43 -4.36
CA LEU A 6 18.93 9.84 -4.07
C LEU A 6 17.85 10.92 -4.11
N ASP A 7 16.82 10.69 -4.92
CA ASP A 7 15.64 11.54 -4.99
C ASP A 7 14.55 10.96 -4.07
N ILE A 8 14.57 11.37 -2.80
CA ILE A 8 13.68 10.85 -1.76
C ILE A 8 12.84 12.00 -1.19
N THR A 9 11.53 11.86 -1.28
CA THR A 9 10.56 12.77 -0.67
C THR A 9 9.81 12.10 0.47
N HIS A 10 9.80 12.73 1.65
CA HIS A 10 9.01 12.27 2.80
C HIS A 10 7.72 13.09 2.94
N LEU A 11 6.58 12.40 2.94
CA LEU A 11 5.26 12.99 3.14
C LEU A 11 4.77 12.71 4.57
N THR A 12 4.73 13.74 5.42
CA THR A 12 4.41 13.60 6.86
C THR A 12 2.93 13.44 7.16
N THR A 13 2.04 13.88 6.26
CA THR A 13 0.59 13.80 6.46
C THR A 13 -0.08 13.56 5.11
N VAL A 14 -0.19 12.29 4.74
CA VAL A 14 -0.79 11.89 3.47
C VAL A 14 -2.32 11.85 3.58
N LEU A 15 -2.82 11.35 4.71
CA LEU A 15 -4.23 11.28 5.04
C LEU A 15 -4.54 12.15 6.27
N PRO A 16 -5.78 12.67 6.39
CA PRO A 16 -6.11 13.69 7.38
C PRO A 16 -6.33 13.16 8.80
N ASP A 17 -6.72 11.89 8.97
CA ASP A 17 -7.11 11.31 10.26
C ASP A 17 -6.57 9.88 10.39
N GLY A 18 -5.33 9.76 10.86
CA GLY A 18 -4.61 8.49 10.93
C GLY A 18 -5.36 7.38 11.67
N ASP A 19 -6.14 7.70 12.70
CA ASP A 19 -6.88 6.71 13.48
C ASP A 19 -8.11 6.21 12.70
N ALA A 20 -8.88 7.11 12.10
CA ALA A 20 -10.01 6.75 11.26
C ALA A 20 -9.56 6.02 9.97
N ASP A 21 -8.44 6.45 9.39
CA ASP A 21 -7.82 5.84 8.22
C ASP A 21 -7.33 4.43 8.53
N LEU A 22 -6.64 4.22 9.65
CA LEU A 22 -6.20 2.90 10.10
C LEU A 22 -7.39 1.99 10.40
N THR A 23 -8.41 2.50 11.09
CA THR A 23 -9.64 1.75 11.39
C THR A 23 -10.28 1.26 10.11
N PHE A 24 -10.46 2.13 9.12
CA PHE A 24 -10.98 1.76 7.80
C PHE A 24 -10.17 0.64 7.15
N LEU A 25 -8.84 0.73 7.16
CA LEU A 25 -7.99 -0.31 6.56
C LEU A 25 -8.17 -1.65 7.27
N LEU A 26 -8.40 -1.64 8.59
CA LEU A 26 -8.57 -2.86 9.35
C LEU A 26 -9.92 -3.53 9.14
N THR A 27 -10.99 -2.76 8.94
CA THR A 27 -12.35 -3.30 8.89
C THR A 27 -12.87 -3.52 7.47
N GLU A 28 -12.47 -2.68 6.50
CA GLU A 28 -13.11 -2.65 5.18
C GLU A 28 -12.29 -3.37 4.09
N MET A 29 -11.05 -3.77 4.37
CA MET A 29 -10.18 -4.38 3.36
C MET A 29 -10.31 -5.90 3.32
N ALA A 30 -10.38 -6.45 2.11
CA ALA A 30 -10.24 -7.87 1.86
C ALA A 30 -8.77 -8.29 2.00
N TRP A 31 -8.38 -8.65 3.21
CA TRP A 31 -7.01 -9.05 3.53
C TRP A 31 -6.70 -10.49 3.11
N ASP A 32 -5.55 -10.67 2.44
CA ASP A 32 -4.90 -11.96 2.22
C ASP A 32 -4.00 -12.29 3.42
N ASP A 33 -4.29 -13.40 4.10
CA ASP A 33 -3.61 -13.90 5.29
C ASP A 33 -2.77 -15.16 5.05
N ARG A 34 -2.57 -15.55 3.78
CA ARG A 34 -1.75 -16.73 3.40
C ARG A 34 -0.31 -16.62 3.92
N MET A 35 0.18 -15.41 4.16
CA MET A 35 1.47 -15.16 4.78
C MET A 35 1.33 -15.10 6.30
N ARG A 36 1.81 -16.12 7.02
CA ARG A 36 1.72 -16.18 8.50
C ARG A 36 2.18 -14.92 9.25
N ALA A 37 3.17 -14.21 8.72
CA ALA A 37 3.75 -13.03 9.38
C ALA A 37 2.98 -11.71 9.12
N ARG A 38 2.02 -11.66 8.18
CA ARG A 38 1.39 -10.41 7.76
C ARG A 38 0.07 -10.60 7.01
N ARG A 39 -0.76 -9.56 7.03
CA ARG A 39 -1.90 -9.43 6.12
C ARG A 39 -1.52 -8.54 4.94
N THR A 40 -1.94 -8.90 3.74
CA THR A 40 -1.63 -8.17 2.51
C THR A 40 -2.90 -7.88 1.72
N ALA A 41 -3.01 -6.70 1.14
CA ALA A 41 -4.04 -6.39 0.17
C ALA A 41 -3.37 -5.73 -1.05
N SER A 42 -3.83 -6.05 -2.24
CA SER A 42 -3.33 -5.47 -3.49
C SER A 42 -4.49 -4.88 -4.27
N PHE A 43 -4.28 -3.70 -4.84
CA PHE A 43 -5.29 -2.98 -5.61
C PHE A 43 -4.73 -2.56 -6.97
N GLY A 44 -5.63 -2.24 -7.90
CA GLY A 44 -5.29 -1.86 -9.26
C GLY A 44 -4.80 -3.05 -10.10
N VAL A 45 -3.77 -2.81 -10.90
CA VAL A 45 -3.23 -3.82 -11.82
C VAL A 45 -2.52 -4.93 -11.02
N PRO A 46 -2.95 -6.20 -11.15
CA PRO A 46 -2.37 -7.28 -10.36
C PRO A 46 -0.86 -7.42 -10.53
N TYR A 47 -0.16 -7.44 -9.40
CA TYR A 47 1.27 -7.76 -9.37
C TYR A 47 1.48 -9.22 -9.03
N ASN A 48 1.42 -10.06 -10.07
CA ASN A 48 1.58 -11.50 -9.93
C ASN A 48 3.07 -11.82 -9.72
N TYR A 49 3.41 -12.28 -8.52
CA TYR A 49 4.79 -12.63 -8.15
C TYR A 49 4.81 -13.86 -7.24
N SER A 50 5.88 -14.64 -7.27
CA SER A 50 6.06 -15.86 -6.46
C SER A 50 4.92 -16.88 -6.57
N GLY A 51 4.35 -17.04 -7.76
CA GLY A 51 3.23 -17.97 -8.00
C GLY A 51 1.89 -17.53 -7.37
N GLN A 52 1.84 -16.36 -6.71
CA GLN A 52 0.60 -15.78 -6.23
C GLN A 52 -0.05 -14.98 -7.34
N ARG A 53 -1.33 -15.24 -7.57
CA ARG A 53 -2.19 -14.43 -8.42
C ARG A 53 -3.11 -13.59 -7.53
N TYR A 54 -3.27 -12.34 -7.92
CA TYR A 54 -4.22 -11.43 -7.30
C TYR A 54 -5.27 -11.05 -8.33
N ASP A 55 -6.51 -10.91 -7.88
CA ASP A 55 -7.55 -10.35 -8.71
C ASP A 55 -7.35 -8.84 -8.87
N SER A 56 -7.82 -8.30 -10.00
CA SER A 56 -7.88 -6.85 -10.16
C SER A 56 -8.98 -6.32 -9.25
N VAL A 57 -8.58 -5.53 -8.25
CA VAL A 57 -9.50 -4.93 -7.27
C VAL A 57 -9.37 -3.42 -7.35
N ASP A 58 -10.50 -2.71 -7.42
CA ASP A 58 -10.49 -1.27 -7.44
C ASP A 58 -9.84 -0.69 -6.17
N MET A 59 -9.14 0.42 -6.36
CA MET A 59 -8.43 1.07 -5.27
C MET A 59 -9.42 1.86 -4.39
N PRO A 60 -9.50 1.58 -3.08
CA PRO A 60 -10.36 2.34 -2.20
C PRO A 60 -9.98 3.84 -2.19
N PRO A 61 -10.93 4.77 -2.02
CA PRO A 61 -10.66 6.21 -2.11
C PRO A 61 -9.49 6.70 -1.24
N ARG A 62 -9.34 6.15 -0.02
CA ARG A 62 -8.23 6.50 0.88
C ARG A 62 -6.87 6.07 0.30
N ILE A 63 -6.81 4.92 -0.37
CA ILE A 63 -5.58 4.42 -1.00
C ILE A 63 -5.28 5.18 -2.28
N ALA A 64 -6.31 5.52 -3.06
CA ALA A 64 -6.19 6.38 -4.22
C ALA A 64 -5.62 7.76 -3.85
N ALA A 65 -6.09 8.36 -2.75
CA ALA A 65 -5.57 9.63 -2.26
C ALA A 65 -4.06 9.56 -1.91
N ILE A 66 -3.61 8.44 -1.32
CA ILE A 66 -2.18 8.20 -1.06
C ILE A 66 -1.42 8.09 -2.39
N ALA A 67 -1.90 7.25 -3.31
CA ALA A 67 -1.28 6.99 -4.60
C ALA A 67 -1.15 8.28 -5.43
N ASP A 68 -2.19 9.11 -5.47
CA ASP A 68 -2.21 10.39 -6.18
C ASP A 68 -1.19 11.38 -5.60
N ARG A 69 -1.05 11.41 -4.27
CA ARG A 69 -0.11 12.31 -3.62
C ARG A 69 1.33 11.89 -3.86
N ALA A 70 1.61 10.59 -3.79
CA ALA A 70 2.90 10.04 -4.16
C ALA A 70 3.21 10.27 -5.64
N ALA A 71 2.22 10.10 -6.54
CA ALA A 71 2.37 10.28 -7.97
C ALA A 71 2.79 11.71 -8.34
N ARG A 72 2.22 12.72 -7.64
CA ARG A 72 2.62 14.12 -7.83
C ARG A 72 4.08 14.39 -7.48
N CYS A 73 4.65 13.65 -6.52
CA CYS A 73 6.06 13.76 -6.17
C CYS A 73 6.95 12.96 -7.15
N ALA A 74 6.52 11.77 -7.55
CA ALA A 74 7.29 10.87 -8.41
C ALA A 74 7.23 11.26 -9.91
N GLY A 75 6.28 12.10 -10.32
CA GLY A 75 6.10 12.52 -11.72
C GLY A 75 5.43 11.47 -12.61
N HIS A 76 4.88 10.39 -12.04
CA HIS A 76 4.16 9.34 -12.76
C HIS A 76 3.04 8.71 -11.90
N PRO A 77 1.97 8.16 -12.51
CA PRO A 77 0.89 7.53 -11.76
C PRO A 77 1.33 6.21 -11.11
N PHE A 78 0.66 5.86 -10.01
CA PHE A 78 0.74 4.53 -9.40
C PHE A 78 -0.53 3.75 -9.73
N ASN A 79 -0.41 2.70 -10.55
CA ASN A 79 -1.53 1.87 -10.98
C ASN A 79 -1.63 0.53 -10.23
N ASN A 80 -0.72 0.28 -9.29
CA ASN A 80 -0.70 -0.89 -8.43
C ASN A 80 -0.11 -0.57 -7.05
N PRO A 81 -0.92 -0.05 -6.11
CA PRO A 81 -0.52 0.03 -4.72
C PRO A 81 -0.76 -1.31 -4.04
N ARG A 82 0.32 -1.91 -3.59
CA ARG A 82 0.29 -3.04 -2.65
C ARG A 82 0.39 -2.49 -1.24
N ILE A 83 -0.57 -2.84 -0.41
CA ILE A 83 -0.55 -2.55 1.02
C ILE A 83 -0.22 -3.82 1.77
N SER A 84 0.80 -3.74 2.62
CA SER A 84 1.19 -4.82 3.51
C SER A 84 1.08 -4.31 4.92
N LEU A 85 0.20 -4.90 5.72
CA LEU A 85 0.09 -4.62 7.13
C LEU A 85 0.70 -5.77 7.93
N THR A 86 1.86 -5.49 8.52
CA THR A 86 2.58 -6.46 9.34
C THR A 86 2.15 -6.30 10.79
N PHE A 87 1.26 -7.17 11.25
CA PHE A 87 1.08 -7.40 12.68
C PHE A 87 2.13 -8.39 13.14
N ARG A 88 3.09 -7.94 13.96
CA ARG A 88 3.86 -8.88 14.79
C ARG A 88 2.90 -9.42 15.84
N LEU A 89 2.22 -10.52 15.51
CA LEU A 89 1.67 -11.40 16.53
C LEU A 89 2.88 -11.94 17.29
N PHE A 90 3.19 -11.34 18.44
CA PHE A 90 3.92 -12.08 19.46
C PHE A 90 3.04 -13.27 19.77
N ALA A 91 3.39 -14.44 19.24
CA ALA A 91 2.76 -15.67 19.64
C ALA A 91 2.96 -15.80 21.15
N THR A 92 1.86 -15.72 21.91
CA THR A 92 1.81 -16.28 23.27
C THR A 92 1.97 -17.79 23.19
#